data_AF-A0A6B3NWD5-F1
#
_entry.id   AF-A0A6B3NWD5-F1
#
_cell.length_a   1.000
_cell.length_b   1.000
_cell.length_c   1.000
_cell.angle_alpha   90.00
_cell.angle_beta   90.00
_cell.angle_gamma   90.00
#
_symmetry.space_group_name_H-M   'P 1'
#
loop_
_entity.id
_entity.type
_entity.pdbx_description
1 polymer ?
#
loop_
_entity_poly.entity_id
_entity_poly.type
_entity_poly.pdbx_seq_one_letter_code
_entity_poly.pdbx_strand_id
1 'polypeptide(L)'
;MASMRRREVLGWMGVGAVAPLLTACSSLGMPSAGHSAGVDLLYFGDTLDARQPGTPVVPATRLGPVSHLGQAPWMSGASARQPRAELNPLLDASLSDGVRTGGYAVLGALLEQLREAAGHDNCLTLENGQGWNGSGLAYLTQGASGVQGSQLLGSEVRVSSDERVLWPQQCAGLYRQYGQAVLGAGLAPAQAQALGTPAFTVVRRAGIKVAVVGVTDPYAQDQKASLKQWYQSLLPAFEQARREADLVVALADVGTGPGLWLAERLSDADLVL
;
A
#
# COMPACT_ATOMS: atom_id res chain seq x y z
N MET A 1 4.38 -32.47 46.13
CA MET A 1 4.48 -32.93 44.72
C MET A 1 3.13 -32.78 44.05
N ALA A 2 2.89 -31.63 43.41
CA ALA A 2 1.59 -31.27 42.82
C ALA A 2 1.73 -31.08 41.31
N SER A 3 1.26 -32.09 40.58
CA SER A 3 0.57 -32.06 39.28
C SER A 3 0.75 -30.81 38.39
N MET A 4 1.70 -30.87 37.47
CA MET A 4 1.65 -30.11 36.21
C MET A 4 0.47 -30.61 35.35
N ARG A 5 -0.40 -29.70 34.90
CA ARG A 5 -1.54 -30.04 34.03
C ARG A 5 -1.06 -30.25 32.60
N ARG A 6 -1.53 -31.32 31.95
CA ARG A 6 -1.28 -31.72 30.53
C ARG A 6 -1.49 -30.63 29.47
N ARG A 7 -1.97 -29.43 29.81
CA ARG A 7 -2.15 -28.29 28.89
C ARG A 7 -0.91 -27.40 28.74
N GLU A 8 0.08 -27.50 29.63
CA GLU A 8 1.31 -26.68 29.54
C GLU A 8 2.40 -27.34 28.68
N VAL A 9 2.38 -28.67 28.52
CA VAL A 9 3.37 -29.40 27.71
C VAL A 9 3.08 -29.33 26.20
N LEU A 10 1.83 -29.12 25.79
CA LEU A 10 1.47 -28.93 24.37
C LEU A 10 1.73 -27.51 23.86
N GLY A 11 1.89 -26.52 24.74
CA GLY A 11 2.20 -25.14 24.36
C GLY A 11 3.64 -24.93 23.90
N TRP A 12 4.58 -25.79 24.31
CA TRP A 12 6.00 -25.63 24.04
C TRP A 12 6.53 -26.45 22.85
N MET A 13 5.75 -27.42 22.35
CA MET A 13 6.10 -28.18 21.14
C MET A 13 5.43 -27.66 19.85
N GLY A 14 4.44 -26.76 19.96
CA GLY A 14 3.75 -26.18 18.79
C GLY A 14 4.38 -24.91 18.22
N VAL A 15 5.24 -24.22 18.98
CA VAL A 15 5.79 -22.91 18.59
C VAL A 15 7.01 -23.03 17.67
N GLY A 16 7.65 -24.21 17.59
CA GLY A 16 8.83 -24.43 16.75
C GLY A 16 8.56 -24.75 15.28
N ALA A 17 7.31 -24.94 14.85
CA ALA A 17 6.98 -25.44 13.51
C ALA A 17 6.31 -24.42 12.57
N VAL A 18 5.99 -23.20 13.02
CA VAL A 18 5.22 -22.22 12.23
C VAL A 18 6.06 -21.01 11.79
N ALA A 19 7.30 -20.88 12.27
CA ALA A 19 8.18 -19.75 11.95
C ALA A 19 8.59 -19.60 10.46
N PRO A 20 8.60 -20.63 9.58
CA PRO A 20 8.91 -20.42 8.17
C PRO A 20 7.69 -20.15 7.27
N LEU A 21 6.46 -20.09 7.81
CA LEU A 21 5.24 -19.95 7.00
C LEU A 21 4.83 -18.50 6.68
N LEU A 22 5.60 -17.51 7.13
CA LEU A 22 5.33 -16.08 6.83
C LEU A 22 6.25 -15.47 5.77
N THR A 23 7.07 -16.27 5.06
CA THR A 23 8.05 -15.77 4.06
C THR A 23 7.61 -15.95 2.60
N ALA A 24 6.31 -16.15 2.32
CA ALA A 24 5.86 -16.56 0.99
C ALA A 24 4.70 -15.73 0.42
N CYS A 25 4.87 -14.42 0.25
CA CYS A 25 4.02 -13.60 -0.63
C CYS A 25 4.83 -12.52 -1.35
N SER A 26 5.81 -12.91 -2.17
CA SER A 26 6.49 -12.03 -3.16
C SER A 26 7.33 -12.87 -4.13
N SER A 27 6.71 -13.74 -4.93
CA SER A 27 7.41 -14.46 -6.01
C SER A 27 7.32 -13.69 -7.33
N LEU A 28 8.23 -12.74 -7.55
CA LEU A 28 8.56 -12.34 -8.93
C LEU A 28 9.42 -13.45 -9.56
N GLY A 29 8.81 -14.28 -10.40
CA GLY A 29 9.50 -15.07 -11.43
C GLY A 29 9.71 -16.57 -11.18
N MET A 30 8.73 -17.39 -11.58
CA MET A 30 8.93 -18.64 -12.35
C MET A 30 7.67 -18.87 -13.22
N PRO A 31 7.77 -19.00 -14.56
CA PRO A 31 6.62 -19.29 -15.39
C PRO A 31 6.33 -20.79 -15.51
N SER A 32 5.06 -21.09 -15.74
CA SER A 32 4.42 -22.35 -16.20
C SER A 32 4.08 -23.43 -15.15
N ALA A 33 2.80 -23.53 -14.80
CA ALA A 33 1.86 -24.56 -15.33
C ALA A 33 0.60 -24.67 -14.44
N GLY A 34 -0.52 -24.11 -14.90
CA GLY A 34 -1.86 -24.25 -14.29
C GLY A 34 -2.52 -22.90 -14.07
N HIS A 35 -3.38 -22.49 -15.01
CA HIS A 35 -4.19 -21.28 -14.87
C HIS A 35 -5.19 -21.45 -13.71
N SER A 36 -4.79 -21.12 -12.48
CA SER A 36 -5.75 -20.55 -11.55
C SER A 36 -5.94 -19.10 -11.98
N ALA A 37 -7.18 -18.67 -12.21
CA ALA A 37 -7.51 -17.28 -12.50
C ALA A 37 -7.12 -16.40 -11.29
N GLY A 38 -5.90 -15.88 -11.30
CA GLY A 38 -5.38 -14.94 -10.32
C GLY A 38 -5.48 -13.52 -10.88
N VAL A 39 -5.74 -12.55 -9.99
CA VAL A 39 -5.57 -11.13 -10.31
C VAL A 39 -4.22 -10.67 -9.75
N ASP A 40 -3.41 -10.04 -10.59
CA ASP A 40 -2.14 -9.44 -10.19
C ASP A 40 -2.37 -7.98 -9.76
N LEU A 41 -2.08 -7.67 -8.51
CA LEU A 41 -2.14 -6.30 -8.02
C LEU A 41 -0.76 -5.65 -8.14
N LEU A 42 -0.62 -4.72 -9.09
CA LEU A 42 0.61 -3.98 -9.31
C LEU A 42 0.59 -2.72 -8.45
N TYR A 43 1.19 -2.81 -7.27
CA TYR A 43 1.14 -1.75 -6.26
C TYR A 43 2.41 -0.92 -6.25
N PHE A 44 2.25 0.40 -6.18
CA PHE A 44 3.30 1.33 -5.79
C PHE A 44 2.72 2.47 -4.94
N GLY A 45 3.57 3.13 -4.15
CA GLY A 45 3.19 4.25 -3.30
C GLY A 45 4.45 5.01 -2.88
N ASP A 46 4.27 6.16 -2.21
CA ASP A 46 5.39 6.92 -1.63
C ASP A 46 6.52 7.24 -2.62
N THR A 47 6.19 7.42 -3.90
CA THR A 47 7.21 7.71 -4.91
C THR A 47 7.76 9.13 -4.77
N LEU A 48 7.04 10.02 -4.08
CA LEU A 48 7.45 11.41 -3.81
C LEU A 48 7.88 12.15 -5.08
N ASP A 49 7.21 11.84 -6.20
CA ASP A 49 7.52 12.35 -7.55
C ASP A 49 9.02 12.23 -7.91
N ALA A 50 9.72 11.20 -7.39
CA ALA A 50 11.14 10.96 -7.59
C ALA A 50 11.41 10.43 -9.02
N ARG A 51 11.52 11.35 -9.98
CA ARG A 51 11.68 11.02 -11.41
C ARG A 51 12.97 10.30 -11.77
N GLN A 52 14.04 10.56 -11.02
CA GLN A 52 15.37 10.02 -11.27
C GLN A 52 15.72 8.94 -10.26
N PRO A 53 16.54 7.94 -10.63
CA PRO A 53 17.07 6.98 -9.67
C PRO A 53 17.84 7.68 -8.55
N GLY A 54 17.60 7.28 -7.31
CA GLY A 54 18.18 7.85 -6.11
C GLY A 54 18.81 6.80 -5.21
N THR A 55 19.49 7.27 -4.16
CA THR A 55 19.96 6.39 -3.08
C THR A 55 18.76 5.97 -2.23
N PRO A 56 18.59 4.68 -1.90
CA PRO A 56 17.51 4.27 -1.01
C PRO A 56 17.71 4.85 0.39
N VAL A 57 16.65 5.43 0.96
CA VAL A 57 16.65 5.95 2.33
C VAL A 57 16.16 4.83 3.26
N VAL A 58 17.09 4.03 3.77
CA VAL A 58 16.78 2.94 4.69
C VAL A 58 17.11 3.38 6.12
N PRO A 59 16.14 3.40 7.05
CA PRO A 59 16.43 3.73 8.43
C PRO A 59 17.26 2.61 9.08
N ALA A 60 18.40 2.96 9.68
CA ALA A 60 19.23 2.02 10.42
C ALA A 60 18.49 1.39 11.61
N THR A 61 17.57 2.16 12.21
CA THR A 61 16.79 1.76 13.38
C THR A 61 15.33 2.13 13.19
N ARG A 62 14.43 1.20 13.48
CA ARG A 62 13.00 1.46 13.66
C ARG A 62 12.61 1.05 15.08
N LEU A 63 12.19 2.01 15.91
CA LEU A 63 11.74 1.72 17.26
C LEU A 63 10.24 1.38 17.23
N GLY A 64 9.91 0.21 17.75
CA GLY A 64 8.55 -0.31 17.82
C GLY A 64 8.18 -0.81 19.22
N PRO A 65 6.93 -1.23 19.41
CA PRO A 65 6.50 -1.84 20.67
C PRO A 65 7.28 -3.15 20.91
N VAL A 66 7.59 -3.43 22.18
CA VAL A 66 8.32 -4.65 22.59
C VAL A 66 7.62 -5.93 22.11
N SER A 67 6.29 -5.92 21.98
CA SER A 67 5.50 -7.05 21.47
C SER A 67 5.80 -7.42 20.02
N HIS A 68 6.46 -6.56 19.24
CA HIS A 68 6.78 -6.76 17.82
C HIS A 68 8.29 -6.68 17.56
N LEU A 69 9.12 -6.93 18.57
CA LEU A 69 10.57 -6.92 18.42
C LEU A 69 11.01 -7.92 17.35
N GLY A 70 11.79 -7.44 16.37
CA GLY A 70 12.29 -8.27 15.27
C GLY A 70 11.22 -8.67 14.25
N GLN A 71 10.06 -8.00 14.22
CA GLN A 71 9.00 -8.25 13.25
C GLN A 71 8.75 -7.02 12.38
N ALA A 72 8.26 -7.24 11.16
CA ALA A 72 7.72 -6.15 10.36
C ALA A 72 6.58 -5.45 11.14
N PRO A 73 6.44 -4.12 11.04
CA PRO A 73 7.21 -3.21 10.20
C PRO A 73 8.48 -2.62 10.85
N TRP A 74 8.77 -2.94 12.10
CA TRP A 74 9.88 -2.36 12.87
C TRP A 74 11.21 -3.13 12.76
N MET A 75 11.23 -4.22 12.02
CA MET A 75 12.44 -4.96 11.69
C MET A 75 13.42 -4.07 10.90
N SER A 76 14.70 -4.07 11.27
CA SER A 76 15.77 -3.34 10.58
C SER A 76 17.09 -4.13 10.58
N GLY A 77 18.07 -3.64 9.81
CA GLY A 77 19.41 -4.20 9.75
C GLY A 77 19.45 -5.63 9.20
N ALA A 78 20.37 -6.45 9.70
CA ALA A 78 20.55 -7.82 9.21
C ALA A 78 19.30 -8.70 9.37
N SER A 79 18.46 -8.42 10.37
CA SER A 79 17.20 -9.12 10.58
C SER A 79 16.17 -8.86 9.48
N ALA A 80 16.27 -7.72 8.77
CA ALA A 80 15.36 -7.36 7.68
C ALA A 80 15.74 -7.99 6.33
N ARG A 81 16.90 -8.62 6.23
CA ARG A 81 17.39 -9.23 4.98
C ARG A 81 16.49 -10.39 4.55
N GLN A 82 16.29 -10.51 3.25
CA GLN A 82 15.48 -11.54 2.60
C GLN A 82 16.37 -12.50 1.79
N PRO A 83 15.86 -13.69 1.41
CA PRO A 83 16.56 -14.60 0.50
C PRO A 83 16.92 -13.97 -0.85
N ARG A 84 16.14 -12.98 -1.29
CA ARG A 84 16.42 -12.14 -2.46
C ARG A 84 17.46 -11.09 -2.11
N ALA A 85 18.73 -11.48 -2.25
CA ALA A 85 19.87 -10.66 -1.85
C ALA A 85 19.90 -9.28 -2.54
N GLU A 86 19.38 -9.19 -3.76
CA GLU A 86 19.26 -7.97 -4.56
C GLU A 86 18.34 -6.91 -3.92
N LEU A 87 17.41 -7.32 -3.05
CA LEU A 87 16.51 -6.40 -2.34
C LEU A 87 17.09 -5.91 -1.00
N ASN A 88 18.12 -6.57 -0.47
CA ASN A 88 18.66 -6.28 0.85
C ASN A 88 19.17 -4.83 1.02
N PRO A 89 19.74 -4.16 0.00
CA PRO A 89 20.06 -2.73 0.08
C PRO A 89 18.86 -1.80 0.32
N LEU A 90 17.63 -2.27 0.10
CA LEU A 90 16.39 -1.53 0.37
C LEU A 90 15.85 -1.79 1.79
N LEU A 91 16.41 -2.77 2.50
CA LEU A 91 15.92 -3.27 3.79
C LEU A 91 16.93 -3.10 4.93
N ASP A 92 18.22 -3.06 4.58
CA ASP A 92 19.33 -2.91 5.52
C ASP A 92 20.21 -1.72 5.12
N ALA A 93 20.21 -0.68 5.98
CA ALA A 93 20.98 0.54 5.77
C ALA A 93 22.50 0.32 5.67
N SER A 94 23.03 -0.78 6.20
CA SER A 94 24.46 -1.12 6.05
C SER A 94 24.83 -1.58 4.63
N LEU A 95 23.84 -1.82 3.77
CA LEU A 95 24.02 -2.32 2.40
C LEU A 95 23.58 -1.29 1.34
N SER A 96 23.12 -0.10 1.74
CA SER A 96 22.59 0.92 0.81
C SER A 96 23.69 1.73 0.10
N ASP A 97 24.92 1.71 0.62
CA ASP A 97 26.02 2.52 0.08
C ASP A 97 26.34 2.15 -1.37
N GLY A 98 26.36 3.16 -2.25
CA GLY A 98 26.60 2.99 -3.68
C GLY A 98 25.43 2.41 -4.49
N VAL A 99 24.31 2.08 -3.85
CA VAL A 99 23.11 1.57 -4.54
C VAL A 99 22.27 2.72 -5.06
N ARG A 100 21.79 2.59 -6.30
CA ARG A 100 20.80 3.47 -6.90
C ARG A 100 19.58 2.66 -7.31
N THR A 101 18.40 3.15 -6.96
CA THR A 101 17.12 2.49 -7.22
C THR A 101 16.04 3.49 -7.60
N GLY A 102 14.90 2.99 -8.08
CA GLY A 102 13.75 3.80 -8.43
C GLY A 102 13.93 4.62 -9.71
N GLY A 103 13.22 5.74 -9.78
CA GLY A 103 13.07 6.55 -11.00
C GLY A 103 11.94 6.05 -11.88
N TYR A 104 11.19 6.99 -12.46
CA TYR A 104 9.93 6.68 -13.15
C TYR A 104 10.15 5.91 -14.47
N ALA A 105 11.30 6.09 -15.13
CA ALA A 105 11.63 5.33 -16.32
C ALA A 105 11.81 3.83 -16.01
N VAL A 106 12.51 3.51 -14.92
CA VAL A 106 12.74 2.12 -14.49
C VAL A 106 11.45 1.51 -13.99
N LEU A 107 10.72 2.22 -13.12
CA LEU A 107 9.45 1.74 -12.58
C LEU A 107 8.40 1.55 -13.68
N GLY A 108 8.28 2.50 -14.62
CA GLY A 108 7.35 2.39 -15.74
C GLY A 108 7.65 1.19 -16.64
N ALA A 109 8.92 0.95 -16.97
CA ALA A 109 9.32 -0.21 -17.76
C ALA A 109 9.03 -1.53 -17.03
N LEU A 110 9.28 -1.59 -15.71
CA LEU A 110 8.97 -2.77 -14.89
C LEU A 110 7.45 -3.01 -14.83
N LEU A 111 6.64 -1.97 -14.58
CA LEU A 111 5.18 -2.09 -14.54
C LEU A 111 4.63 -2.57 -15.88
N GLU A 112 5.15 -2.05 -17.00
CA GLU A 112 4.74 -2.51 -18.32
C GLU A 112 5.07 -3.98 -18.55
N GLN A 113 6.29 -4.40 -18.22
CA GLN A 113 6.68 -5.82 -18.31
C GLN A 113 5.78 -6.72 -17.45
N LEU A 114 5.41 -6.28 -16.24
CA LEU A 114 4.52 -7.05 -15.36
C LEU A 114 3.10 -7.13 -15.93
N ARG A 115 2.57 -6.04 -16.49
CA ARG A 115 1.27 -6.03 -17.17
C ARG A 115 1.24 -6.96 -18.39
N GLU A 116 2.29 -6.94 -19.20
CA GLU A 116 2.43 -7.84 -20.36
C GLU A 116 2.48 -9.31 -19.92
N ALA A 117 3.20 -9.62 -18.85
CA ALA A 117 3.34 -10.98 -18.33
C ALA A 117 2.02 -11.53 -17.74
N ALA A 118 1.26 -10.70 -17.02
CA ALA A 118 -0.03 -11.06 -16.45
C ALA A 118 -1.17 -11.10 -17.50
N GLY A 119 -1.06 -10.22 -18.51
CA GLY A 119 -2.15 -9.82 -19.38
C GLY A 119 -2.96 -8.67 -18.77
N HIS A 120 -3.22 -7.62 -19.56
CA HIS A 120 -3.87 -6.39 -19.08
C HIS A 120 -5.20 -6.61 -18.35
N ASP A 121 -6.00 -7.60 -18.76
CA ASP A 121 -7.29 -7.91 -18.13
C ASP A 121 -7.17 -8.68 -16.79
N ASN A 122 -5.96 -9.16 -16.47
CA ASN A 122 -5.67 -9.94 -15.27
C ASN A 122 -4.90 -9.16 -14.22
N CYS A 123 -4.56 -7.88 -14.47
CA CYS A 123 -3.86 -7.05 -13.50
C CYS A 123 -4.61 -5.76 -13.17
N LEU A 124 -4.32 -5.20 -12.00
CA LEU A 124 -4.81 -3.89 -11.56
C LEU A 124 -3.65 -3.07 -10.99
N THR A 125 -3.40 -1.89 -11.55
CA THR A 125 -2.34 -0.99 -11.09
C THR A 125 -2.86 0.00 -10.05
N LEU A 126 -2.32 -0.09 -8.83
CA LEU A 126 -2.76 0.66 -7.65
C LEU A 126 -1.69 1.64 -7.18
N GLU A 127 -2.07 2.89 -6.93
CA GLU A 127 -1.19 3.94 -6.39
C GLU A 127 -1.59 4.36 -4.97
N ASN A 128 -0.76 4.02 -4.00
CA ASN A 128 -0.97 4.35 -2.58
C ASN A 128 -0.32 5.68 -2.20
N GLY A 129 -0.99 6.77 -2.57
CA GLY A 129 -0.71 8.11 -2.05
C GLY A 129 0.70 8.63 -2.30
N GLN A 130 0.97 9.85 -1.82
CA GLN A 130 2.30 10.48 -1.74
C GLN A 130 3.11 10.58 -3.06
N GLY A 131 2.54 10.19 -4.21
CA GLY A 131 3.22 10.23 -5.50
C GLY A 131 3.17 11.59 -6.19
N TRP A 132 2.40 12.53 -5.66
CA TRP A 132 2.17 13.85 -6.27
C TRP A 132 2.91 14.99 -5.56
N ASN A 133 3.69 14.69 -4.52
CA ASN A 133 4.44 15.66 -3.73
C ASN A 133 5.91 15.25 -3.55
N GLY A 134 6.65 15.91 -2.65
CA GLY A 134 7.97 15.46 -2.20
C GLY A 134 9.16 15.84 -3.09
N SER A 135 8.94 16.11 -4.38
CA SER A 135 9.98 16.57 -5.30
C SER A 135 9.91 18.09 -5.55
N GLY A 136 11.05 18.70 -5.89
CA GLY A 136 11.07 20.11 -6.34
C GLY A 136 10.19 20.35 -7.57
N LEU A 137 10.09 19.36 -8.47
CA LEU A 137 9.21 19.44 -9.65
C LEU A 137 7.73 19.46 -9.23
N ALA A 138 7.34 18.66 -8.24
CA ALA A 138 6.00 18.66 -7.68
C ALA A 138 5.61 20.04 -7.12
N TYR A 139 6.51 20.69 -6.38
CA TYR A 139 6.27 22.05 -5.87
C TYR A 139 6.24 23.11 -6.98
N LEU A 140 7.14 23.05 -7.97
CA LEU A 140 7.15 23.99 -9.10
C LEU A 140 5.88 23.90 -9.96
N THR A 141 5.29 22.71 -10.02
CA THR A 141 4.09 22.42 -10.82
C THR A 141 2.80 22.34 -10.01
N GLN A 142 2.88 22.58 -8.70
CA GLN A 142 1.75 22.45 -7.77
C GLN A 142 0.99 21.12 -7.93
N GLY A 143 1.73 20.01 -7.99
CA GLY A 143 1.19 18.65 -8.12
C GLY A 143 0.87 18.19 -9.55
N ALA A 144 0.90 19.07 -10.55
CA ALA A 144 0.58 18.68 -11.93
C ALA A 144 1.58 17.68 -12.54
N SER A 145 2.85 17.72 -12.11
CA SER A 145 3.82 16.67 -12.45
C SER A 145 3.37 15.32 -11.91
N GLY A 146 2.93 15.23 -10.65
CA GLY A 146 2.36 14.03 -10.05
C GLY A 146 1.34 13.33 -10.95
N VAL A 147 0.38 14.09 -11.48
CA VAL A 147 -0.64 13.59 -12.43
C VAL A 147 0.00 12.94 -13.67
N GLN A 148 0.98 13.61 -14.29
CA GLN A 148 1.74 13.05 -15.42
C GLN A 148 2.51 11.78 -15.01
N GLY A 149 2.94 11.73 -13.76
CA GLY A 149 3.61 10.58 -13.16
C GLY A 149 2.69 9.38 -13.08
N SER A 150 1.51 9.53 -12.49
CA SER A 150 0.51 8.46 -12.40
C SER A 150 0.08 7.96 -13.78
N GLN A 151 -0.08 8.87 -14.75
CA GLN A 151 -0.40 8.52 -16.14
C GLN A 151 0.74 7.73 -16.80
N LEU A 152 1.99 8.15 -16.62
CA LEU A 152 3.17 7.44 -17.14
C LEU A 152 3.30 6.04 -16.55
N LEU A 153 3.02 5.89 -15.26
CA LEU A 153 3.09 4.59 -14.56
C LEU A 153 1.87 3.71 -14.84
N GLY A 154 0.83 4.25 -15.49
CA GLY A 154 -0.40 3.52 -15.81
C GLY A 154 -1.22 3.18 -14.58
N SER A 155 -1.26 4.07 -13.58
CA SER A 155 -2.11 3.92 -12.40
C SER A 155 -3.59 3.96 -12.80
N GLU A 156 -4.38 3.07 -12.22
CA GLU A 156 -5.81 2.93 -12.52
C GLU A 156 -6.69 3.35 -11.34
N VAL A 157 -6.18 3.18 -10.12
CA VAL A 157 -6.86 3.59 -8.89
C VAL A 157 -5.82 4.16 -7.95
N ARG A 158 -6.10 5.34 -7.39
CA ARG A 158 -5.27 5.94 -6.35
C ARG A 158 -6.07 6.27 -5.11
N VAL A 159 -5.40 6.44 -3.99
CA VAL A 159 -5.95 7.09 -2.79
C VAL A 159 -5.62 8.58 -2.79
N SER A 160 -6.54 9.39 -2.26
CA SER A 160 -6.36 10.82 -2.00
C SER A 160 -5.37 11.02 -0.85
N SER A 161 -4.28 11.73 -1.09
CA SER A 161 -3.16 11.87 -0.16
C SER A 161 -2.85 13.35 0.14
N ASP A 162 -1.61 13.70 0.47
CA ASP A 162 -1.19 15.03 0.93
C ASP A 162 -1.35 16.14 -0.12
N GLU A 163 -1.48 15.81 -1.41
CA GLU A 163 -1.78 16.79 -2.46
C GLU A 163 -2.98 17.67 -2.13
N ARG A 164 -3.98 17.13 -1.41
CA ARG A 164 -5.17 17.87 -1.01
C ARG A 164 -4.90 18.93 0.05
N VAL A 165 -3.88 18.70 0.89
CA VAL A 165 -3.46 19.61 1.95
C VAL A 165 -2.45 20.62 1.40
N LEU A 166 -1.54 20.17 0.54
CA LEU A 166 -0.50 21.00 -0.06
C LEU A 166 -1.06 21.98 -1.08
N TRP A 167 -2.04 21.56 -1.90
CA TRP A 167 -2.62 22.36 -2.97
C TRP A 167 -4.15 22.34 -2.96
N PRO A 168 -4.81 22.82 -1.89
CA PRO A 168 -6.25 22.69 -1.71
C PRO A 168 -7.07 23.39 -2.81
N GLN A 169 -6.51 24.43 -3.44
CA GLN A 169 -7.18 25.17 -4.51
C GLN A 169 -7.11 24.43 -5.87
N GLN A 170 -6.10 23.59 -6.07
CA GLN A 170 -5.83 22.88 -7.33
C GLN A 170 -6.28 21.42 -7.29
N CYS A 171 -6.32 20.80 -6.11
CA CYS A 171 -6.45 19.36 -5.94
C CYS A 171 -7.63 18.74 -6.69
N ALA A 172 -8.82 19.35 -6.61
CA ALA A 172 -9.99 18.86 -7.35
C ALA A 172 -9.78 18.89 -8.88
N GLY A 173 -9.02 19.88 -9.39
CA GLY A 173 -8.60 19.94 -10.78
C GLY A 173 -7.60 18.86 -11.14
N LEU A 174 -6.63 18.58 -10.28
CA LEU A 174 -5.65 17.50 -10.47
C LEU A 174 -6.33 16.13 -10.53
N TYR A 175 -7.28 15.85 -9.64
CA TYR A 175 -8.06 14.60 -9.66
C TYR A 175 -8.87 14.44 -10.96
N ARG A 176 -9.47 15.52 -11.46
CA ARG A 176 -10.14 15.50 -12.77
C ARG A 176 -9.16 15.28 -13.92
N GLN A 177 -7.97 15.89 -13.87
CA GLN A 177 -6.94 15.74 -14.90
C GLN A 177 -6.36 14.31 -14.93
N TYR A 178 -6.23 13.66 -13.77
CA TYR A 178 -5.81 12.27 -13.67
C TYR A 178 -6.76 11.35 -14.43
N GLY A 179 -8.07 11.61 -14.35
CA GLY A 179 -9.08 10.97 -15.19
C GLY A 179 -9.44 9.53 -14.80
N GLN A 180 -8.81 8.99 -13.75
CA GLN A 180 -9.13 7.69 -13.15
C GLN A 180 -9.64 7.87 -11.71
N ALA A 181 -10.01 6.77 -11.05
CA ALA A 181 -10.59 6.81 -9.71
C ALA A 181 -9.58 7.31 -8.66
N VAL A 182 -9.97 8.36 -7.93
CA VAL A 182 -9.27 8.83 -6.72
C VAL A 182 -10.17 8.58 -5.53
N LEU A 183 -9.71 7.74 -4.60
CA LEU A 183 -10.53 7.22 -3.51
C LEU A 183 -10.26 7.97 -2.19
N GLY A 184 -11.29 8.17 -1.39
CA GLY A 184 -11.25 9.06 -0.22
C GLY A 184 -12.07 8.60 0.99
N ALA A 185 -12.07 7.30 1.29
CA ALA A 185 -12.68 6.81 2.53
C ALA A 185 -11.94 7.38 3.76
N GLY A 186 -12.71 7.92 4.71
CA GLY A 186 -12.18 8.59 5.90
C GLY A 186 -12.21 10.12 5.81
N LEU A 187 -12.40 10.69 4.61
CA LEU A 187 -12.62 12.12 4.44
C LEU A 187 -14.01 12.54 4.95
N ALA A 188 -14.13 13.79 5.40
CA ALA A 188 -15.42 14.35 5.73
C ALA A 188 -16.33 14.40 4.49
N PRO A 189 -17.64 14.11 4.58
CA PRO A 189 -18.52 14.00 3.41
C PRO A 189 -18.50 15.22 2.47
N ALA A 190 -18.51 16.44 3.03
CA ALA A 190 -18.45 17.67 2.23
C ALA A 190 -17.12 17.81 1.47
N GLN A 191 -16.01 17.37 2.07
CA GLN A 191 -14.70 17.40 1.44
C GLN A 191 -14.58 16.33 0.34
N ALA A 192 -15.03 15.11 0.62
CA ALA A 192 -15.07 14.03 -0.37
C ALA A 192 -15.90 14.42 -1.59
N GLN A 193 -17.06 15.07 -1.37
CA GLN A 193 -17.90 15.59 -2.45
C GLN A 193 -17.19 16.70 -3.23
N ALA A 194 -16.55 17.66 -2.56
CA ALA A 194 -15.85 18.76 -3.23
C ALA A 194 -14.65 18.30 -4.08
N LEU A 195 -13.95 17.26 -3.62
CA LEU A 195 -12.83 16.65 -4.34
C LEU A 195 -13.28 15.64 -5.40
N GLY A 196 -14.51 15.13 -5.31
CA GLY A 196 -15.01 14.07 -6.20
C GLY A 196 -14.39 12.71 -5.90
N THR A 197 -14.10 12.43 -4.63
CA THR A 197 -13.40 11.20 -4.20
C THR A 197 -14.39 10.21 -3.57
N PRO A 198 -14.91 9.21 -4.31
CA PRO A 198 -15.72 8.16 -3.72
C PRO A 198 -14.91 7.35 -2.69
N ALA A 199 -15.58 6.67 -1.76
CA ALA A 199 -14.90 5.87 -0.75
C ALA A 199 -14.20 4.63 -1.36
N PHE A 200 -14.84 4.00 -2.35
CA PHE A 200 -14.34 2.82 -3.03
C PHE A 200 -14.77 2.79 -4.50
N THR A 201 -14.16 1.90 -5.28
CA THR A 201 -14.58 1.54 -6.63
C THR A 201 -14.55 0.03 -6.80
N VAL A 202 -15.32 -0.51 -7.74
CA VAL A 202 -15.32 -1.94 -8.09
C VAL A 202 -14.83 -2.11 -9.53
N VAL A 203 -13.75 -2.85 -9.70
CA VAL A 203 -13.13 -3.13 -11.00
C VAL A 203 -13.22 -4.63 -11.28
N ARG A 204 -13.57 -5.01 -12.51
CA ARG A 204 -13.57 -6.43 -12.92
C ARG A 204 -12.22 -6.79 -13.55
N ARG A 205 -11.52 -7.78 -12.97
CA ARG A 205 -10.24 -8.31 -13.46
C ARG A 205 -10.21 -9.82 -13.30
N ALA A 206 -9.59 -10.53 -14.24
CA ALA A 206 -9.52 -11.99 -14.24
C ALA A 206 -10.87 -12.70 -13.98
N GLY A 207 -11.99 -12.08 -14.40
CA GLY A 207 -13.34 -12.61 -14.18
C GLY A 207 -13.97 -12.37 -12.81
N ILE A 208 -13.27 -11.77 -11.85
CA ILE A 208 -13.76 -11.43 -10.51
C ILE A 208 -14.00 -9.93 -10.34
N LYS A 209 -14.83 -9.55 -9.38
CA LYS A 209 -15.02 -8.16 -8.93
C LYS A 209 -14.05 -7.86 -7.80
N VAL A 210 -13.19 -6.87 -8.00
CA VAL A 210 -12.24 -6.37 -7.00
C VAL A 210 -12.74 -5.00 -6.53
N ALA A 211 -13.13 -4.89 -5.27
CA ALA A 211 -13.38 -3.60 -4.64
C ALA A 211 -12.06 -3.04 -4.09
N VAL A 212 -11.75 -1.81 -4.43
CA VAL A 212 -10.63 -1.06 -3.85
C VAL A 212 -11.23 0.06 -3.01
N VAL A 213 -10.97 0.04 -1.71
CA VAL A 213 -11.37 1.07 -0.73
C VAL A 213 -10.14 1.93 -0.44
N GLY A 214 -10.18 3.22 -0.75
CA GLY A 214 -9.03 4.11 -0.53
C GLY A 214 -9.08 4.76 0.82
N VAL A 215 -8.22 4.35 1.74
CA VAL A 215 -8.22 4.79 3.13
C VAL A 215 -7.22 5.93 3.32
N THR A 216 -7.71 7.14 3.61
CA THR A 216 -6.87 8.34 3.76
C THR A 216 -6.29 8.48 5.16
N ASP A 217 -5.09 9.04 5.29
CA ASP A 217 -4.37 9.23 6.56
C ASP A 217 -5.24 9.81 7.70
N PRO A 218 -5.42 9.08 8.83
CA PRO A 218 -6.13 9.60 10.00
C PRO A 218 -5.44 10.78 10.68
N TYR A 219 -4.16 11.05 10.37
CA TYR A 219 -3.34 12.09 10.97
C TYR A 219 -3.01 13.25 10.03
N ALA A 220 -3.54 13.23 8.80
CA ALA A 220 -3.40 14.35 7.89
C ALA A 220 -3.95 15.65 8.51
N GLN A 221 -3.35 16.78 8.14
CA GLN A 221 -3.65 18.07 8.79
C GLN A 221 -5.12 18.49 8.69
N ASP A 222 -5.81 18.05 7.62
CA ASP A 222 -7.22 18.33 7.37
C ASP A 222 -8.17 17.33 8.06
N GLN A 223 -7.66 16.24 8.63
CA GLN A 223 -8.43 15.29 9.42
C GLN A 223 -8.66 15.83 10.83
N LYS A 224 -9.94 15.98 11.21
CA LYS A 224 -10.35 16.50 12.53
C LYS A 224 -11.00 15.46 13.42
N ALA A 225 -11.41 14.33 12.86
CA ALA A 225 -11.96 13.23 13.64
C ALA A 225 -10.87 12.58 14.50
N SER A 226 -11.25 12.10 15.68
CA SER A 226 -10.38 11.18 16.43
C SER A 226 -10.15 9.90 15.62
N LEU A 227 -9.05 9.17 15.89
CA LEU A 227 -8.78 7.87 15.23
C LEU A 227 -9.97 6.92 15.31
N LYS A 228 -10.70 6.90 16.44
CA LYS A 228 -11.92 6.08 16.61
C LYS A 228 -13.04 6.52 15.67
N GLN A 229 -13.31 7.82 15.58
CA GLN A 229 -14.38 8.36 14.72
C GLN A 229 -14.03 8.18 13.24
N TRP A 230 -12.77 8.40 12.87
CA TRP A 230 -12.26 8.12 11.53
C TRP A 230 -12.41 6.63 11.19
N TYR A 231 -12.00 5.72 12.07
CA TYR A 231 -12.18 4.29 11.83
C TYR A 231 -13.66 3.91 11.64
N GLN A 232 -14.54 4.45 12.48
CA GLN A 232 -15.98 4.23 12.37
C GLN A 232 -16.57 4.76 11.05
N SER A 233 -15.99 5.81 10.45
CA SER A 233 -16.45 6.33 9.16
C SER A 233 -16.03 5.45 7.98
N LEU A 234 -15.02 4.58 8.14
CA LEU A 234 -14.60 3.63 7.11
C LEU A 234 -15.57 2.44 6.97
N LEU A 235 -16.15 1.99 8.09
CA LEU A 235 -16.89 0.72 8.16
C LEU A 235 -18.01 0.59 7.11
N PRO A 236 -18.87 1.62 6.87
CA PRO A 236 -19.94 1.49 5.87
C PRO A 236 -19.41 1.23 4.45
N ALA A 237 -18.25 1.81 4.09
CA ALA A 237 -17.64 1.60 2.79
C ALA A 237 -17.10 0.18 2.63
N PHE A 238 -16.47 -0.37 3.68
CA PHE A 238 -16.00 -1.76 3.68
C PHE A 238 -17.15 -2.77 3.66
N GLU A 239 -18.19 -2.56 4.48
CA GLU A 239 -19.38 -3.41 4.46
C GLU A 239 -20.06 -3.41 3.08
N GLN A 240 -20.12 -2.24 2.43
CA GLN A 240 -20.68 -2.14 1.07
C GLN A 240 -19.77 -2.82 0.03
N ALA A 241 -18.47 -2.55 0.05
CA ALA A 241 -17.49 -3.19 -0.82
C ALA A 241 -17.55 -4.72 -0.71
N ARG A 242 -17.66 -5.26 0.50
CA ARG A 242 -17.75 -6.69 0.76
C ARG A 242 -19.00 -7.33 0.15
N ARG A 243 -20.13 -6.63 0.13
CA ARG A 243 -21.37 -7.09 -0.53
C ARG A 243 -21.26 -7.05 -2.06
N GLU A 244 -20.45 -6.15 -2.60
CA GLU A 244 -20.37 -5.88 -4.04
C GLU A 244 -19.25 -6.63 -4.75
N ALA A 245 -18.21 -7.07 -4.06
CA ALA A 245 -17.01 -7.65 -4.65
C ALA A 245 -16.66 -9.06 -4.13
N ASP A 246 -15.85 -9.77 -4.91
CA ASP A 246 -15.29 -11.08 -4.58
C ASP A 246 -13.97 -10.92 -3.79
N LEU A 247 -13.21 -9.85 -4.07
CA LEU A 247 -11.99 -9.44 -3.35
C LEU A 247 -12.12 -7.98 -2.87
N VAL A 248 -11.79 -7.69 -1.62
CA VAL A 248 -11.78 -6.33 -1.04
C VAL A 248 -10.36 -5.95 -0.64
N VAL A 249 -9.84 -4.91 -1.29
CA VAL A 249 -8.51 -4.34 -1.05
C VAL A 249 -8.67 -3.00 -0.33
N ALA A 250 -8.09 -2.85 0.86
CA ALA A 250 -7.86 -1.57 1.50
C ALA A 250 -6.56 -0.97 0.95
N LEU A 251 -6.65 0.08 0.14
CA LEU A 251 -5.51 0.86 -0.33
C LEU A 251 -5.29 2.02 0.65
N ALA A 252 -4.41 1.84 1.62
CA ALA A 252 -4.33 2.64 2.83
C ALA A 252 -3.07 3.53 2.89
N ASP A 253 -3.26 4.82 2.68
CA ASP A 253 -2.23 5.85 2.87
C ASP A 253 -2.27 6.33 4.32
N VAL A 254 -1.85 5.49 5.24
CA VAL A 254 -1.99 5.73 6.70
C VAL A 254 -0.69 5.51 7.48
N GLY A 255 0.39 5.15 6.77
CA GLY A 255 1.65 4.71 7.38
C GLY A 255 1.55 3.31 8.01
N THR A 256 2.71 2.69 8.24
CA THR A 256 2.74 1.25 8.53
C THR A 256 2.19 0.86 9.90
N GLY A 257 2.30 1.72 10.91
CA GLY A 257 1.73 1.48 12.24
C GLY A 257 0.20 1.44 12.22
N PRO A 258 -0.48 2.51 11.77
CA PRO A 258 -1.92 2.51 11.57
C PRO A 258 -2.40 1.45 10.56
N GLY A 259 -1.61 1.15 9.52
CA GLY A 259 -1.90 0.07 8.57
C GLY A 259 -1.97 -1.31 9.23
N LEU A 260 -0.99 -1.65 10.09
CA LEU A 260 -1.03 -2.87 10.89
C LEU A 260 -2.23 -2.87 11.85
N TRP A 261 -2.49 -1.75 12.52
CA TRP A 261 -3.62 -1.59 13.42
C TRP A 261 -4.98 -1.80 12.72
N LEU A 262 -5.11 -1.33 11.48
CA LEU A 262 -6.27 -1.56 10.61
C LEU A 262 -6.40 -3.03 10.23
N ALA A 263 -5.31 -3.68 9.81
CA ALA A 263 -5.31 -5.07 9.39
C ALA A 263 -5.80 -6.03 10.50
N GLU A 264 -5.56 -5.69 11.77
CA GLU A 264 -6.08 -6.44 12.92
C GLU A 264 -7.60 -6.26 13.16
N ARG A 265 -8.24 -5.26 12.54
CA ARG A 265 -9.59 -4.78 12.90
C ARG A 265 -10.58 -4.77 11.73
N LEU A 266 -10.10 -4.59 10.50
CA LEU A 266 -10.91 -4.61 9.28
C LEU A 266 -11.19 -6.04 8.84
N SER A 267 -12.25 -6.64 9.37
CA SER A 267 -12.69 -8.00 9.02
C SER A 267 -13.26 -8.13 7.60
N ASP A 268 -13.68 -7.02 6.99
CA ASP A 268 -14.28 -7.00 5.65
C ASP A 268 -13.26 -6.77 4.53
N ALA A 269 -11.99 -6.56 4.88
CA ALA A 269 -10.88 -6.45 3.92
C ALA A 269 -10.14 -7.78 3.82
N ASP A 270 -9.85 -8.22 2.59
CA ASP A 270 -9.02 -9.41 2.35
C ASP A 270 -7.53 -9.05 2.32
N LEU A 271 -7.21 -7.81 1.95
CA LEU A 271 -5.85 -7.30 1.80
C LEU A 271 -5.78 -5.83 2.25
N VAL A 272 -4.74 -5.47 2.99
CA VAL A 272 -4.38 -4.08 3.30
C VAL A 272 -3.03 -3.78 2.66
N LEU A 273 -3.02 -2.75 1.81
CA LEU A 273 -1.88 -2.24 1.05
C LEU A 273 -1.54 -0.81 1.45
#